data_AF-A0A7G5GRU2-F1
#
_entry.id   AF-A0A7G5GRU2-F1
#
_cell.length_a   1.000
_cell.length_b   1.000
_cell.length_c   1.000
_cell.angle_alpha   90.00
_cell.angle_beta   90.00
_cell.angle_gamma   90.00
#
_symmetry.space_group_name_H-M   'P 1'
#
loop_
_entity.id
_entity.type
_entity.pdbx_description
1 polymer ?
#
loop_
_entity_poly.entity_id
_entity_poly.type
_entity_poly.pdbx_seq_one_letter_code
_entity_poly.pdbx_strand_id
1 'polypeptide(L)'
;MHKLILLLLSVATATLMFTSCSKKNDDVKPVAKNYVLVHGAWQAPYVWDAVKVSLINEGNNVTVVELPGHGSDQTVPSTLTLTSYRDKVINAMSGINGKVILVGHSLGGMIISAVAEQNPSKIEKLVYLAAYLPSSGQSLLSLAGTDAGSALGDSVNHVAILSQNANGTLDVLHDQITNVFIQDGSAQVQTLVLQNYRPEPAIPFTNPVTLTAANFGSVEKVYIKTLQDRVVSPGLQDRMIASGNVKTVYQLNTSHSAFLAKPDSVALLLTRTGQ
;
A
#
# COMPACT_ATOMS: atom_id res chain seq x y z
N MET A 1 -22.22 78.96 49.75
CA MET A 1 -22.94 79.03 48.47
C MET A 1 -23.29 77.61 48.03
N HIS A 2 -24.52 77.15 48.27
CA HIS A 2 -25.06 75.89 47.73
C HIS A 2 -25.92 76.23 46.51
N LYS A 3 -25.59 75.67 45.34
CA LYS A 3 -26.47 75.67 44.16
C LYS A 3 -26.82 74.22 43.83
N LEU A 4 -28.13 73.98 43.83
CA LEU A 4 -28.81 72.76 43.45
C LEU A 4 -28.88 72.70 41.92
N ILE A 5 -28.47 71.58 41.31
CA ILE A 5 -28.70 71.29 39.88
C ILE A 5 -29.43 69.95 39.79
N LEU A 6 -30.62 70.01 39.18
CA LEU A 6 -31.51 68.89 38.90
C LEU A 6 -30.99 68.12 37.67
N LEU A 7 -30.95 66.79 37.80
CA LEU A 7 -30.52 65.84 36.78
C LEU A 7 -31.71 65.47 35.88
N LEU A 8 -31.55 65.55 34.55
CA LEU A 8 -32.48 64.99 33.56
C LEU A 8 -31.76 63.93 32.73
N LEU A 9 -32.28 62.71 32.78
CA LEU A 9 -31.83 61.54 32.03
C LEU A 9 -32.13 61.69 30.53
N SER A 10 -31.16 61.38 29.68
CA SER A 10 -31.39 61.00 28.28
C SER A 10 -30.88 59.58 28.04
N VAL A 11 -31.75 58.72 27.51
CA VAL A 11 -31.48 57.33 27.16
C VAL A 11 -30.98 57.29 25.72
N ALA A 12 -29.77 56.78 25.49
CA ALA A 12 -29.25 56.51 24.15
C ALA A 12 -29.31 55.00 23.86
N THR A 13 -30.11 54.61 22.87
CA THR A 13 -30.18 53.26 22.34
C THR A 13 -29.07 53.03 21.33
N ALA A 14 -28.15 52.11 21.62
CA ALA A 14 -27.09 51.69 20.71
C ALA A 14 -27.57 50.50 19.85
N THR A 15 -27.70 50.72 18.54
CA THR A 15 -28.01 49.66 17.57
C THR A 15 -26.73 48.94 17.16
N LEU A 16 -26.55 47.69 17.62
CA LEU A 16 -25.45 46.82 17.18
C LEU A 16 -25.75 46.27 15.77
N MET A 17 -24.97 46.68 14.78
CA MET A 17 -24.95 46.01 13.47
C MET A 17 -24.07 44.76 13.55
N PHE A 18 -24.67 43.58 13.41
CA PHE A 18 -23.93 42.34 13.18
C PHE A 18 -23.55 42.25 11.70
N THR A 19 -22.29 42.55 11.37
CA THR A 19 -21.70 42.19 10.08
C THR A 19 -21.51 40.68 10.02
N SER A 20 -22.42 39.99 9.32
CA SER A 20 -22.27 38.57 8.96
C SER A 20 -21.11 38.42 8.00
N CYS A 21 -19.99 37.87 8.49
CA CYS A 21 -18.90 37.43 7.64
C CYS A 21 -19.28 36.08 7.01
N SER A 22 -19.88 36.09 5.82
CA SER A 22 -19.94 34.89 4.98
C SER A 22 -18.52 34.55 4.53
N LYS A 23 -17.86 33.64 5.24
CA LYS A 23 -16.76 32.87 4.67
C LYS A 23 -17.35 32.01 3.55
N LYS A 24 -17.20 32.47 2.30
CA LYS A 24 -17.13 31.56 1.17
C LYS A 24 -15.85 30.74 1.34
N ASN A 25 -15.93 29.66 2.09
CA ASN A 25 -15.07 28.53 1.78
C ASN A 25 -15.63 27.99 0.48
N ASP A 26 -14.95 28.25 -0.63
CA ASP A 26 -15.08 27.41 -1.80
C ASP A 26 -14.59 26.03 -1.35
N ASP A 27 -15.52 25.20 -0.85
CA ASP A 27 -15.32 23.77 -0.60
C ASP A 27 -15.03 23.13 -1.95
N VAL A 28 -13.79 23.28 -2.43
CA VAL A 28 -13.26 22.46 -3.51
C VAL A 28 -13.25 21.05 -2.95
N LYS A 29 -14.32 20.30 -3.25
CA LYS A 29 -14.36 18.87 -2.99
C LYS A 29 -13.07 18.28 -3.56
N PRO A 30 -12.27 17.54 -2.78
CA PRO A 30 -11.07 16.89 -3.28
C PRO A 30 -11.42 16.13 -4.56
N VAL A 31 -10.61 16.32 -5.61
CA VAL A 31 -10.80 15.58 -6.86
C VAL A 31 -10.58 14.10 -6.56
N ALA A 32 -11.63 13.31 -6.74
CA ALA A 32 -11.59 11.86 -6.51
C ALA A 32 -10.41 11.22 -7.23
N LYS A 33 -9.64 10.41 -6.51
CA LYS A 33 -8.53 9.64 -7.07
C LYS A 33 -8.96 8.21 -7.40
N ASN A 34 -8.22 7.57 -8.31
CA ASN A 34 -8.38 6.17 -8.62
C ASN A 34 -7.24 5.37 -7.98
N TYR A 35 -7.55 4.55 -6.99
CA TYR A 35 -6.59 3.63 -6.37
C TYR A 35 -6.70 2.24 -7.00
N VAL A 36 -5.56 1.64 -7.33
CA VAL A 36 -5.47 0.24 -7.73
C VAL A 36 -4.60 -0.47 -6.69
N LEU A 37 -5.17 -1.41 -5.95
CA LEU A 37 -4.53 -2.10 -4.83
C LEU A 37 -4.12 -3.52 -5.24
N VAL A 38 -2.83 -3.81 -5.11
CA VAL A 38 -2.20 -5.09 -5.50
C VAL A 38 -1.61 -5.75 -4.25
N HIS A 39 -2.11 -6.94 -3.91
CA HIS A 39 -1.65 -7.72 -2.76
C HIS A 39 -0.28 -8.39 -3.01
N GLY A 40 0.35 -8.84 -1.92
CA GLY A 40 1.57 -9.62 -1.96
C GLY A 40 1.34 -11.12 -2.12
N ALA A 41 2.43 -11.88 -2.00
CA ALA A 41 2.42 -13.34 -1.97
C ALA A 41 1.69 -13.88 -0.73
N TRP A 42 1.15 -15.10 -0.84
CA TRP A 42 0.37 -15.82 0.18
C TRP A 42 -0.90 -15.09 0.64
N GLN A 43 -1.31 -14.06 -0.11
CA GLN A 43 -2.43 -13.18 0.22
C GLN A 43 -3.40 -13.11 -0.95
N ALA A 44 -4.55 -12.48 -0.72
CA ALA A 44 -5.62 -12.36 -1.71
C ALA A 44 -6.38 -11.04 -1.48
N PRO A 45 -7.32 -10.64 -2.35
CA PRO A 45 -7.99 -9.33 -2.29
C PRO A 45 -8.55 -8.93 -0.92
N TYR A 46 -9.02 -9.89 -0.11
CA TYR A 46 -9.64 -9.64 1.20
C TYR A 46 -8.78 -8.75 2.12
N VAL A 47 -7.45 -8.82 1.96
CA VAL A 47 -6.52 -8.05 2.79
C VAL A 47 -6.71 -6.54 2.68
N TRP A 48 -7.29 -6.08 1.58
CA TRP A 48 -7.53 -4.67 1.30
C TRP A 48 -8.92 -4.19 1.68
N ASP A 49 -9.84 -5.04 2.16
CA ASP A 49 -11.25 -4.69 2.30
C ASP A 49 -11.47 -3.47 3.22
N ALA A 50 -10.82 -3.43 4.38
CA ALA A 50 -10.95 -2.30 5.32
C ALA A 50 -10.36 -0.99 4.75
N VAL A 51 -9.22 -1.08 4.06
CA VAL A 51 -8.58 0.06 3.41
C VAL A 51 -9.43 0.57 2.25
N LYS A 52 -10.00 -0.34 1.44
CA LYS A 52 -10.91 -0.03 0.34
C LYS A 52 -12.13 0.74 0.83
N VAL A 53 -12.81 0.24 1.87
CA VAL A 53 -13.98 0.91 2.45
C VAL A 53 -13.62 2.33 2.90
N SER A 54 -12.49 2.49 3.59
CA SER A 54 -12.04 3.79 4.07
C SER A 54 -11.76 4.77 2.92
N LEU A 55 -11.06 4.33 1.88
CA LEU A 55 -10.77 5.17 0.70
C LEU A 55 -12.03 5.57 -0.08
N ILE A 56 -13.02 4.68 -0.18
CA ILE A 56 -14.32 4.96 -0.80
C ILE A 56 -15.09 6.00 0.02
N ASN A 57 -15.07 5.91 1.36
CA ASN A 57 -15.71 6.88 2.24
C ASN A 57 -15.10 8.28 2.11
N GLU A 58 -13.81 8.37 1.75
CA GLU A 58 -13.12 9.62 1.39
C GLU A 58 -13.43 10.11 -0.04
N GLY A 59 -14.36 9.46 -0.76
CA GLY A 59 -14.81 9.86 -2.09
C GLY A 59 -13.94 9.37 -3.25
N ASN A 60 -13.06 8.40 -3.02
CA ASN A 60 -12.18 7.86 -4.06
C ASN A 60 -12.76 6.62 -4.75
N ASN A 61 -12.27 6.35 -5.96
CA ASN A 61 -12.53 5.09 -6.67
C ASN A 61 -11.46 4.07 -6.31
N VAL A 62 -11.84 2.82 -6.03
CA VAL A 62 -10.90 1.78 -5.60
C VAL A 62 -11.14 0.49 -6.36
N THR A 63 -10.10 0.02 -7.05
CA THR A 63 -10.03 -1.31 -7.66
C THR A 63 -9.05 -2.16 -6.87
N VAL A 64 -9.51 -3.31 -6.39
CA VAL A 64 -8.64 -4.33 -5.76
C VAL A 64 -8.41 -5.43 -6.77
N VAL A 65 -7.14 -5.75 -7.04
CA VAL A 65 -6.77 -6.77 -8.03
C VAL A 65 -6.67 -8.13 -7.34
N GLU A 66 -7.38 -9.13 -7.87
CA GLU A 66 -7.10 -10.54 -7.60
C GLU A 66 -6.04 -11.03 -8.59
N LEU A 67 -4.86 -11.41 -8.09
CA LEU A 67 -3.81 -11.98 -8.93
C LEU A 67 -4.16 -13.43 -9.30
N PRO A 68 -3.80 -13.91 -10.51
CA PRO A 68 -3.95 -15.33 -10.86
C PRO A 68 -3.27 -16.26 -9.85
N GLY A 69 -3.88 -17.42 -9.58
CA GLY A 69 -3.40 -18.38 -8.59
C GLY A 69 -3.67 -18.01 -7.12
N HIS A 70 -4.38 -16.91 -6.86
CA HIS A 70 -4.68 -16.42 -5.51
C HIS A 70 -6.18 -16.30 -5.26
N GLY A 71 -6.58 -16.28 -3.99
CA GLY A 71 -7.98 -16.11 -3.60
C GLY A 71 -8.85 -17.22 -4.20
N SER A 72 -9.82 -16.84 -5.02
CA SER A 72 -10.72 -17.73 -5.72
C SER A 72 -10.19 -18.25 -7.06
N ASP A 73 -9.15 -17.61 -7.61
CA ASP A 73 -8.56 -17.98 -8.89
C ASP A 73 -7.88 -19.36 -8.82
N GLN A 74 -8.10 -20.17 -9.86
CA GLN A 74 -7.64 -21.56 -9.96
C GLN A 74 -6.60 -21.75 -11.08
N THR A 75 -5.99 -20.67 -11.58
CA THR A 75 -4.93 -20.78 -12.59
C THR A 75 -3.78 -21.61 -12.04
N VAL A 76 -3.29 -22.55 -12.86
CA VAL A 76 -2.26 -23.52 -12.46
C VAL A 76 -0.95 -22.79 -12.11
N PRO A 77 -0.39 -22.97 -10.89
CA PRO A 77 0.79 -22.23 -10.45
C PRO A 77 2.00 -22.28 -11.39
N SER A 78 2.25 -23.42 -12.02
CA SER A 78 3.39 -23.63 -12.92
C SER A 78 3.30 -22.85 -14.25
N THR A 79 2.15 -22.27 -14.58
CA THR A 79 1.99 -21.42 -15.78
C THR A 79 2.15 -19.93 -15.47
N LEU A 80 2.22 -19.57 -14.19
CA LEU A 80 2.24 -18.19 -13.74
C LEU A 80 3.65 -17.62 -13.77
N THR A 81 3.73 -16.35 -14.17
CA THR A 81 4.95 -15.56 -14.25
C THR A 81 4.68 -14.15 -13.71
N LEU A 82 5.73 -13.40 -13.40
CA LEU A 82 5.59 -11.99 -13.05
C LEU A 82 4.91 -11.19 -14.18
N THR A 83 5.15 -11.57 -15.44
CA THR A 83 4.45 -11.04 -16.62
C THR A 83 2.94 -11.25 -16.55
N SER A 84 2.47 -12.46 -16.21
CA SER A 84 1.04 -12.71 -16.07
C SER A 84 0.38 -11.87 -14.98
N TYR A 85 1.11 -11.59 -13.89
CA TYR A 85 0.64 -10.71 -12.81
C TYR A 85 0.57 -9.24 -13.25
N ARG A 86 1.62 -8.76 -13.92
CA ARG A 86 1.65 -7.43 -14.53
C ARG A 86 0.46 -7.24 -15.49
N ASP A 87 0.24 -8.19 -16.38
CA ASP A 87 -0.83 -8.10 -17.39
C ASP A 87 -2.22 -8.10 -16.75
N LYS A 88 -2.42 -8.87 -15.66
CA LYS A 88 -3.66 -8.80 -14.87
C LYS A 88 -3.90 -7.39 -14.32
N VAL A 89 -2.88 -6.74 -13.77
CA VAL A 89 -2.99 -5.38 -13.22
C VAL A 89 -3.24 -4.36 -14.34
N ILE A 90 -2.55 -4.48 -15.49
CA ILE A 90 -2.79 -3.63 -16.68
C ILE A 90 -4.24 -3.76 -17.16
N ASN A 91 -4.77 -4.98 -17.19
CA ASN A 91 -6.16 -5.20 -17.56
C ASN A 91 -7.13 -4.55 -16.56
N ALA A 92 -6.87 -4.67 -15.26
CA ALA A 92 -7.68 -4.04 -14.22
C ALA A 92 -7.71 -2.49 -14.29
N MET A 93 -6.64 -1.85 -14.77
CA MET A 93 -6.57 -0.39 -14.91
C MET A 93 -7.06 0.14 -16.28
N SER A 94 -7.27 -0.73 -17.27
CA SER A 94 -7.58 -0.35 -18.66
C SER A 94 -8.89 0.44 -18.81
N GLY A 95 -9.93 0.06 -18.06
CA GLY A 95 -11.26 0.70 -18.09
C GLY A 95 -11.41 1.92 -17.17
N ILE A 96 -10.39 2.28 -16.39
CA ILE A 96 -10.45 3.39 -15.46
C ILE A 96 -10.24 4.70 -16.22
N ASN A 97 -11.08 5.72 -16.03
CA ASN A 97 -10.84 7.04 -16.63
C ASN A 97 -9.78 7.82 -15.83
N GLY A 98 -8.82 8.44 -16.53
CA GLY A 98 -7.73 9.19 -15.92
C GLY A 98 -6.55 8.32 -15.44
N LYS A 99 -5.67 8.93 -14.63
CA LYS A 99 -4.51 8.24 -14.04
C LYS A 99 -4.89 7.49 -12.77
N VAL A 100 -4.03 6.56 -12.35
CA VAL A 100 -4.20 5.78 -11.13
C VAL A 100 -3.06 5.98 -10.15
N ILE A 101 -3.36 5.91 -8.86
CA ILE A 101 -2.40 5.68 -7.79
C ILE A 101 -2.29 4.16 -7.63
N LEU A 102 -1.15 3.60 -8.03
CA LEU A 102 -0.94 2.16 -8.06
C LEU A 102 -0.18 1.73 -6.80
N VAL A 103 -0.85 0.97 -5.94
CA VAL A 103 -0.36 0.55 -4.63
C VAL A 103 -0.02 -0.93 -4.67
N GLY A 104 1.22 -1.26 -4.34
CA GLY A 104 1.72 -2.63 -4.27
C GLY A 104 2.25 -2.92 -2.87
N HIS A 105 1.84 -4.06 -2.31
CA HIS A 105 2.40 -4.59 -1.07
C HIS A 105 3.31 -5.78 -1.33
N SER A 106 4.45 -5.87 -0.62
CA SER A 106 5.37 -7.02 -0.71
C SER A 106 5.77 -7.33 -2.17
N LEU A 107 5.52 -8.56 -2.66
CA LEU A 107 5.64 -8.97 -4.07
C LEU A 107 4.93 -8.00 -5.04
N GLY A 108 3.81 -7.41 -4.63
CA GLY A 108 3.10 -6.37 -5.37
C GLY A 108 4.00 -5.22 -5.82
N GLY A 109 5.06 -4.90 -5.08
CA GLY A 109 6.07 -3.91 -5.47
C GLY A 109 6.79 -4.25 -6.78
N MET A 110 7.16 -5.53 -6.99
CA MET A 110 7.75 -6.01 -8.25
C MET A 110 6.75 -5.85 -9.40
N ILE A 111 5.49 -6.20 -9.15
CA ILE A 111 4.41 -6.18 -10.14
C ILE A 111 4.14 -4.74 -10.59
N ILE A 112 3.93 -3.81 -9.65
CA ILE A 112 3.64 -2.41 -9.99
C ILE A 112 4.82 -1.72 -10.68
N SER A 113 6.06 -2.16 -10.39
CA SER A 113 7.25 -1.70 -11.11
C SER A 113 7.22 -2.10 -12.58
N ALA A 114 6.89 -3.37 -12.86
CA ALA A 114 6.75 -3.86 -14.23
C ALA A 114 5.57 -3.21 -14.97
N VAL A 115 4.48 -2.90 -14.26
CA VAL A 115 3.33 -2.16 -14.82
C VAL A 115 3.74 -0.74 -15.20
N ALA A 116 4.50 -0.06 -14.34
CA ALA A 116 4.99 1.29 -14.61
C ALA A 116 6.02 1.35 -15.73
N GLU A 117 6.81 0.29 -15.93
CA GLU A 117 7.66 0.21 -17.12
C GLU A 117 6.84 0.19 -18.41
N GLN A 118 5.72 -0.53 -18.43
CA GLN A 118 4.93 -0.70 -19.65
C GLN A 118 3.96 0.46 -19.89
N ASN A 119 3.34 0.99 -18.83
CA ASN A 119 2.26 1.98 -18.90
C ASN A 119 2.51 3.22 -18.00
N PRO A 120 3.68 3.89 -18.08
CA PRO A 120 4.03 4.97 -17.15
C PRO A 120 3.04 6.15 -17.20
N SER A 121 2.51 6.48 -18.38
CA SER A 121 1.57 7.60 -18.58
C SER A 121 0.22 7.42 -17.88
N LYS A 122 -0.16 6.18 -17.57
CA LYS A 122 -1.40 5.83 -16.90
C LYS A 122 -1.30 5.94 -15.38
N ILE A 123 -0.09 6.07 -14.84
CA ILE A 123 0.18 6.07 -13.40
C ILE A 123 0.47 7.50 -12.95
N GLU A 124 -0.24 7.91 -11.89
CA GLU A 124 0.02 9.18 -11.21
C GLU A 124 1.17 9.02 -10.23
N LYS A 125 1.08 8.03 -9.34
CA LYS A 125 2.07 7.70 -8.31
C LYS A 125 2.14 6.19 -8.11
N LEU A 126 3.32 5.69 -7.80
CA LEU A 126 3.54 4.35 -7.27
C LEU A 126 3.64 4.42 -5.76
N VAL A 127 2.90 3.56 -5.05
CA VAL A 127 2.98 3.45 -3.59
C VAL A 127 3.43 2.04 -3.21
N TYR A 128 4.57 1.96 -2.53
CA TYR A 128 5.15 0.72 -2.03
C TYR A 128 4.82 0.59 -0.53
N LEU A 129 3.92 -0.33 -0.16
CA LEU A 129 3.61 -0.62 1.24
C LEU A 129 4.38 -1.86 1.67
N ALA A 130 5.41 -1.71 2.51
CA ALA A 130 6.24 -2.84 2.94
C ALA A 130 6.69 -3.74 1.75
N ALA A 131 7.04 -3.12 0.62
CA ALA A 131 7.10 -3.79 -0.67
C ALA A 131 8.52 -3.84 -1.26
N TYR A 132 8.78 -4.85 -2.08
CA TYR A 132 10.02 -4.89 -2.85
C TYR A 132 10.04 -3.75 -3.87
N LEU A 133 11.07 -2.90 -3.83
CA LEU A 133 11.31 -1.83 -4.79
C LEU A 133 12.60 -2.16 -5.56
N PRO A 134 12.49 -2.81 -6.74
CA PRO A 134 13.63 -3.32 -7.48
C PRO A 134 14.38 -2.28 -8.30
N SER A 135 15.66 -2.53 -8.52
CA SER A 135 16.42 -2.01 -9.66
C SER A 135 16.24 -2.90 -10.90
N SER A 136 16.51 -2.34 -12.08
CA SER A 136 16.49 -3.10 -13.33
C SER A 136 17.41 -4.33 -13.26
N GLY A 137 16.94 -5.48 -13.75
CA GLY A 137 17.61 -6.77 -13.72
C GLY A 137 17.40 -7.59 -12.44
N GLN A 138 16.79 -7.02 -11.39
CA GLN A 138 16.55 -7.75 -10.14
C GLN A 138 15.25 -8.55 -10.17
N SER A 139 15.26 -9.71 -9.51
CA SER A 139 14.08 -10.50 -9.17
C SER A 139 13.76 -10.35 -7.69
N LEU A 140 12.58 -10.80 -7.25
CA LEU A 140 12.25 -10.79 -5.83
C LEU A 140 13.23 -11.65 -5.04
N LEU A 141 13.51 -12.86 -5.53
CA LEU A 141 14.40 -13.80 -4.86
C LEU A 141 15.83 -13.23 -4.72
N SER A 142 16.32 -12.49 -5.73
CA SER A 142 17.65 -11.88 -5.62
C SER A 142 17.69 -10.74 -4.60
N LEU A 143 16.61 -9.97 -4.42
CA LEU A 143 16.49 -8.97 -3.36
C LEU A 143 16.38 -9.60 -1.98
N ALA A 144 15.47 -10.57 -1.83
CA ALA A 144 15.24 -11.29 -0.57
C ALA A 144 16.52 -12.00 -0.10
N GLY A 145 17.31 -12.56 -1.02
CA GLY A 145 18.61 -13.17 -0.70
C GLY A 145 19.66 -12.21 -0.14
N THR A 146 19.42 -10.89 -0.17
CA THR A 146 20.29 -9.89 0.49
C THR A 146 19.78 -9.48 1.88
N ASP A 147 18.63 -10.00 2.31
CA ASP A 147 17.97 -9.59 3.54
C ASP A 147 18.26 -10.52 4.71
N ALA A 148 19.42 -10.34 5.33
CA ALA A 148 19.79 -11.06 6.55
C ALA A 148 18.85 -10.82 7.74
N GLY A 149 17.93 -9.84 7.65
CA GLY A 149 16.91 -9.57 8.68
C GLY A 149 15.57 -10.27 8.43
N SER A 150 15.41 -11.00 7.34
CA SER A 150 14.14 -11.68 7.02
C SER A 150 13.98 -12.97 7.83
N ALA A 151 12.80 -13.15 8.43
CA ALA A 151 12.39 -14.37 9.10
C ALA A 151 11.93 -15.47 8.13
N LEU A 152 11.72 -15.15 6.85
CA LEU A 152 11.46 -16.17 5.80
C LEU A 152 12.69 -17.06 5.52
N GLY A 153 13.86 -16.66 6.03
CA GLY A 153 15.11 -17.39 5.94
C GLY A 153 15.92 -17.08 4.68
N ASP A 154 17.19 -17.44 4.72
CA ASP A 154 18.05 -17.61 3.56
C ASP A 154 18.62 -19.05 3.56
N SER A 155 19.23 -19.46 2.45
CA SER A 155 19.91 -20.76 2.33
C SER A 155 21.13 -20.90 3.26
N VAL A 156 21.53 -19.83 3.95
CA VAL A 156 22.74 -19.75 4.79
C VAL A 156 22.41 -19.97 6.27
N ASN A 157 21.21 -19.60 6.73
CA ASN A 157 20.79 -19.60 8.13
C ASN A 157 19.93 -20.81 8.52
N HIS A 158 19.69 -21.77 7.61
CA HIS A 158 19.05 -23.06 7.86
C HIS A 158 17.66 -23.04 8.54
N VAL A 159 16.99 -21.89 8.63
CA VAL A 159 15.58 -21.80 9.01
C VAL A 159 14.76 -21.75 7.74
N ALA A 160 14.67 -22.89 7.03
CA ALA A 160 13.81 -23.01 5.86
C ALA A 160 12.35 -23.09 6.34
N ILE A 161 11.75 -21.94 6.67
CA ILE A 161 10.29 -21.89 6.81
C ILE A 161 9.61 -21.94 5.44
N LEU A 162 10.38 -21.77 4.37
CA LEU A 162 9.95 -21.96 2.99
C LEU A 162 10.20 -23.39 2.52
N SER A 163 9.16 -24.06 2.02
CA SER A 163 9.29 -25.35 1.31
C SER A 163 8.75 -25.24 -0.11
N GLN A 164 9.50 -25.76 -1.09
CA GLN A 164 9.00 -25.87 -2.45
C GLN A 164 8.20 -27.18 -2.61
N ASN A 165 6.94 -27.04 -3.00
CA ASN A 165 6.05 -28.17 -3.24
C ASN A 165 6.26 -28.73 -4.65
N ALA A 166 5.96 -30.02 -4.84
CA ALA A 166 6.09 -30.72 -6.13
C ALA A 166 5.24 -30.10 -7.26
N ASN A 167 4.25 -29.28 -6.92
CA ASN A 167 3.39 -28.53 -7.85
C ASN A 167 3.96 -27.15 -8.25
N GLY A 168 5.18 -26.81 -7.86
CA GLY A 168 5.82 -25.53 -8.20
C GLY A 168 5.36 -24.35 -7.34
N THR A 169 4.89 -24.59 -6.12
CA THR A 169 4.54 -23.54 -5.14
C THR A 169 5.56 -23.44 -4.01
N LEU A 170 5.61 -22.29 -3.34
CA LEU A 170 6.34 -22.01 -2.11
C LEU A 170 5.36 -21.95 -0.95
N ASP A 171 5.62 -22.74 0.08
CA ASP A 171 4.83 -22.78 1.30
C ASP A 171 5.61 -22.19 2.46
N VAL A 172 4.92 -21.55 3.41
CA VAL A 172 5.43 -21.10 4.70
C VAL A 172 4.91 -22.06 5.76
N LEU A 173 5.78 -22.52 6.67
CA LEU A 173 5.36 -23.35 7.80
C LEU A 173 4.17 -22.73 8.53
N HIS A 174 3.09 -23.50 8.64
CA HIS A 174 1.78 -22.97 9.01
C HIS A 174 1.77 -22.28 10.38
N ASP A 175 2.51 -22.84 11.36
CA ASP A 175 2.67 -22.29 12.71
C ASP A 175 3.53 -21.02 12.76
N GLN A 176 4.25 -20.70 11.68
CA GLN A 176 5.07 -19.49 11.55
C GLN A 176 4.35 -18.35 10.83
N ILE A 177 3.26 -18.61 10.09
CA ILE A 177 2.58 -17.61 9.25
C ILE A 177 2.24 -16.34 10.07
N THR A 178 1.54 -16.48 11.20
CA THR A 178 1.11 -15.31 11.97
C THR A 178 2.29 -14.58 12.61
N ASN A 179 3.29 -15.34 13.09
CA ASN A 179 4.50 -14.80 13.69
C ASN A 179 5.38 -14.01 12.70
N VAL A 180 5.33 -14.35 11.41
CA VAL A 180 6.13 -13.71 10.36
C VAL A 180 5.39 -12.55 9.70
N PHE A 181 4.11 -12.74 9.36
CA PHE A 181 3.38 -11.78 8.53
C PHE A 181 2.59 -10.74 9.32
N ILE A 182 2.15 -11.07 10.54
CA ILE A 182 1.11 -10.30 11.24
C ILE A 182 1.16 -10.44 12.78
N GLN A 183 2.36 -10.45 13.35
CA GLN A 183 2.57 -10.75 14.77
C GLN A 183 1.94 -9.74 15.74
N ASP A 184 1.57 -8.56 15.26
CA ASP A 184 0.87 -7.51 16.00
C ASP A 184 -0.64 -7.45 15.71
N GLY A 185 -1.15 -8.34 14.85
CA GLY A 185 -2.58 -8.46 14.57
C GLY A 185 -3.35 -9.10 15.73
N SER A 186 -4.63 -8.76 15.87
CA SER A 186 -5.52 -9.42 16.83
C SER A 186 -5.69 -10.91 16.51
N ALA A 187 -6.14 -11.71 17.48
CA ALA A 187 -6.42 -13.12 17.27
C ALA A 187 -7.39 -13.38 16.10
N GLN A 188 -8.39 -12.50 15.94
CA GLN A 188 -9.35 -12.56 14.84
C GLN A 188 -8.68 -12.32 13.49
N VAL A 189 -7.80 -11.32 13.40
CA VAL A 189 -7.04 -11.02 12.18
C VAL A 189 -6.06 -12.15 11.85
N GLN A 190 -5.37 -12.70 12.86
CA GLN A 190 -4.48 -13.84 12.68
C GLN A 190 -5.23 -15.07 12.17
N THR A 191 -6.41 -15.36 12.72
CA THR A 191 -7.28 -16.44 12.23
C THR A 191 -7.74 -16.19 10.80
N LEU A 192 -8.11 -14.95 10.46
CA LEU A 192 -8.49 -14.58 9.09
C LEU A 192 -7.35 -14.87 8.10
N VAL A 193 -6.10 -14.52 8.45
CA VAL A 193 -4.92 -14.81 7.62
C VAL A 193 -4.75 -16.31 7.43
N LEU A 194 -4.79 -17.11 8.50
CA LEU A 194 -4.62 -18.56 8.41
C LEU A 194 -5.73 -19.23 7.58
N GLN A 195 -6.97 -18.76 7.70
CA GLN A 195 -8.11 -19.32 6.96
C GLN A 195 -8.07 -19.04 5.46
N ASN A 196 -7.40 -17.95 5.05
CA ASN A 196 -7.31 -17.54 3.64
C ASN A 196 -5.92 -17.79 3.04
N TYR A 197 -5.04 -18.46 3.78
CA TYR A 197 -3.69 -18.79 3.33
C TYR A 197 -3.73 -19.89 2.26
N ARG A 198 -2.90 -19.73 1.22
CA ARG A 198 -2.64 -20.73 0.20
C ARG A 198 -1.14 -20.71 -0.16
N PRO A 199 -0.53 -21.85 -0.55
CA PRO A 199 0.83 -21.87 -1.08
C PRO A 199 0.96 -20.99 -2.34
N GLU A 200 2.11 -20.33 -2.47
CA GLU A 200 2.35 -19.28 -3.46
C GLU A 200 3.00 -19.82 -4.74
N PRO A 201 2.60 -19.41 -5.96
CA PRO A 201 3.33 -19.74 -7.17
C PRO A 201 4.81 -19.30 -7.14
N ALA A 202 5.74 -20.24 -7.34
CA ALA A 202 7.18 -19.98 -7.12
C ALA A 202 7.84 -19.19 -8.26
N ILE A 203 7.43 -19.42 -9.51
CA ILE A 203 8.10 -18.87 -10.71
C ILE A 203 8.17 -17.33 -10.70
N PRO A 204 7.10 -16.57 -10.35
CA PRO A 204 7.15 -15.11 -10.28
C PRO A 204 8.29 -14.54 -9.43
N PHE A 205 8.75 -15.25 -8.39
CA PHE A 205 9.84 -14.79 -7.51
C PHE A 205 11.19 -14.76 -8.22
N THR A 206 11.35 -15.60 -9.25
CA THR A 206 12.59 -15.76 -10.01
C THR A 206 12.67 -14.84 -11.22
N ASN A 207 11.54 -14.30 -11.68
CA ASN A 207 11.50 -13.47 -12.88
C ASN A 207 12.05 -12.07 -12.58
N PRO A 208 13.11 -11.62 -13.27
CA PRO A 208 13.59 -10.27 -13.09
C PRO A 208 12.67 -9.25 -13.77
N VAL A 209 12.75 -8.00 -13.32
CA VAL A 209 12.14 -6.86 -14.00
C VAL A 209 13.18 -6.11 -14.83
N THR A 210 12.80 -5.62 -16.01
CA THR A 210 13.60 -4.65 -16.78
C THR A 210 12.96 -3.29 -16.60
N LEU A 211 13.72 -2.31 -16.10
CA LEU A 211 13.24 -0.98 -15.76
C LEU A 211 14.12 0.10 -16.41
N THR A 212 13.51 1.18 -16.86
CA THR A 212 14.20 2.31 -17.51
C THR A 212 13.90 3.64 -16.80
N ALA A 213 14.81 4.61 -16.97
CA ALA A 213 14.60 5.97 -16.45
C ALA A 213 13.40 6.67 -17.12
N ALA A 214 13.16 6.41 -18.41
CA ALA A 214 12.09 7.04 -19.18
C ALA A 214 10.70 6.55 -18.77
N ASN A 215 10.55 5.28 -18.41
CA ASN A 215 9.27 4.70 -18.04
C ASN A 215 9.13 4.58 -16.52
N PHE A 216 9.50 3.44 -15.92
CA PHE A 216 9.40 3.24 -14.47
C PHE A 216 10.04 4.37 -13.66
N GLY A 217 11.20 4.85 -14.09
CA GLY A 217 11.95 5.92 -13.43
C GLY A 217 11.24 7.27 -13.42
N SER A 218 10.37 7.55 -14.41
CA SER A 218 9.69 8.85 -14.55
C SER A 218 8.46 9.00 -13.66
N VAL A 219 7.94 7.89 -13.13
CA VAL A 219 6.78 7.90 -12.22
C VAL A 219 7.23 8.18 -10.78
N GLU A 220 6.56 9.11 -10.10
CA GLU A 220 6.79 9.43 -8.70
C GLU A 220 6.54 8.21 -7.79
N LYS A 221 7.41 8.04 -6.78
CA LYS A 221 7.38 6.90 -5.86
C LYS A 221 7.19 7.38 -4.43
N VAL A 222 6.23 6.78 -3.75
CA VAL A 222 6.01 6.90 -2.31
C VAL A 222 6.27 5.54 -1.68
N TYR A 223 6.87 5.53 -0.50
CA TYR A 223 7.10 4.31 0.26
C TYR A 223 6.46 4.42 1.65
N ILE A 224 5.69 3.42 2.06
CA ILE A 224 5.14 3.27 3.41
C ILE A 224 5.90 2.12 4.07
N LYS A 225 6.86 2.48 4.92
CA LYS A 225 7.73 1.54 5.63
C LYS A 225 7.04 0.97 6.87
N THR A 226 7.19 -0.32 7.09
CA THR A 226 6.73 -1.05 8.29
C THR A 226 7.91 -1.33 9.21
N LEU A 227 7.85 -0.86 10.45
CA LEU A 227 9.01 -0.89 11.36
C LEU A 227 9.20 -2.22 12.09
N GLN A 228 8.17 -3.06 12.16
CA GLN A 228 8.22 -4.39 12.78
C GLN A 228 8.14 -5.50 11.73
N ASP A 229 8.50 -5.20 10.49
CA ASP A 229 8.44 -6.15 9.39
C ASP A 229 9.48 -7.27 9.55
N ARG A 230 9.02 -8.52 9.45
CA ARG A 230 9.86 -9.72 9.51
C ARG A 230 10.00 -10.41 8.16
N VAL A 231 9.39 -9.89 7.11
CA VAL A 231 9.43 -10.44 5.74
C VAL A 231 10.39 -9.64 4.87
N VAL A 232 10.15 -8.33 4.77
CA VAL A 232 11.05 -7.36 4.15
C VAL A 232 11.59 -6.51 5.29
N SER A 233 12.75 -6.86 5.83
CA SER A 233 13.23 -6.24 7.06
C SER A 233 13.35 -4.72 6.91
N PRO A 234 13.21 -3.93 7.99
CA PRO A 234 13.40 -2.49 7.94
C PRO A 234 14.72 -2.08 7.28
N GLY A 235 15.78 -2.89 7.45
CA GLY A 235 17.08 -2.67 6.82
C GLY A 235 17.06 -2.85 5.30
N LEU A 236 16.38 -3.88 4.77
CA LEU A 236 16.20 -4.03 3.32
C LEU A 236 15.31 -2.90 2.77
N GLN A 237 14.22 -2.56 3.46
CA GLN A 237 13.35 -1.44 3.07
C GLN A 237 14.16 -0.13 2.95
N ASP A 238 15.03 0.18 3.92
CA ASP A 238 15.89 1.37 3.88
C ASP A 238 16.84 1.38 2.68
N ARG A 239 17.47 0.23 2.36
CA ARG A 239 18.35 0.12 1.19
C ARG A 239 17.59 0.38 -0.11
N MET A 240 16.41 -0.22 -0.27
CA MET A 240 15.61 -0.05 -1.48
C MET A 240 15.06 1.38 -1.62
N ILE A 241 14.66 2.01 -0.51
CA ILE A 241 14.26 3.42 -0.48
C ILE A 241 15.41 4.32 -0.95
N ALA A 242 16.62 4.10 -0.43
CA ALA A 242 17.80 4.90 -0.75
C ALA A 242 18.20 4.79 -2.23
N SER A 243 18.10 3.61 -2.84
CA SER A 243 18.43 3.41 -4.26
C SER A 243 17.28 3.69 -5.22
N GLY A 244 16.03 3.73 -4.72
CA GLY A 244 14.82 3.68 -5.54
C GLY A 244 14.26 5.02 -5.98
N ASN A 245 14.95 6.14 -5.72
CA ASN A 245 14.47 7.51 -6.00
C ASN A 245 13.06 7.78 -5.40
N VAL A 246 12.86 7.37 -4.15
CA VAL A 246 11.60 7.57 -3.44
C VAL A 246 11.46 9.04 -3.03
N LYS A 247 10.35 9.67 -3.39
CA LYS A 247 10.11 11.10 -3.12
C LYS A 247 9.58 11.34 -1.71
N THR A 248 8.73 10.45 -1.24
CA THR A 248 8.05 10.56 0.06
C THR A 248 8.11 9.23 0.79
N VAL A 249 8.49 9.27 2.07
CA VAL A 249 8.53 8.09 2.93
C VAL A 249 7.63 8.32 4.13
N TYR A 250 6.67 7.41 4.33
CA TYR A 250 5.91 7.28 5.56
C TYR A 250 6.37 6.06 6.35
N GLN A 251 6.08 6.04 7.64
CA GLN A 251 6.44 4.93 8.52
C GLN A 251 5.24 4.53 9.38
N LEU A 252 5.05 3.22 9.55
CA LEU A 252 4.07 2.63 10.44
C LEU A 252 4.79 1.67 11.38
N ASN A 253 4.56 1.82 12.69
CA ASN A 253 5.04 0.87 13.67
C ASN A 253 4.14 -0.36 13.72
N THR A 254 4.30 -1.25 12.73
CA THR A 254 3.47 -2.45 12.55
C THR A 254 4.24 -3.51 11.77
N SER A 255 3.68 -4.73 11.73
CA SER A 255 4.20 -5.89 11.00
C SER A 255 4.10 -5.73 9.48
N HIS A 256 4.41 -6.81 8.75
CA HIS A 256 4.39 -6.82 7.29
C HIS A 256 2.99 -6.55 6.71
N SER A 257 1.92 -7.03 7.36
CA SER A 257 0.55 -6.93 6.86
C SER A 257 -0.19 -5.71 7.42
N ALA A 258 0.36 -4.53 7.19
CA ALA A 258 -0.12 -3.25 7.75
C ALA A 258 -1.59 -2.94 7.41
N PHE A 259 -2.10 -3.35 6.24
CA PHE A 259 -3.51 -3.16 5.86
C PHE A 259 -4.48 -3.98 6.74
N LEU A 260 -4.01 -5.02 7.43
CA LEU A 260 -4.79 -5.81 8.37
C LEU A 260 -4.58 -5.35 9.81
N ALA A 261 -3.33 -5.07 10.21
CA ALA A 261 -3.01 -4.63 11.58
C ALA A 261 -3.40 -3.17 11.86
N LYS A 262 -3.27 -2.30 10.86
CA LYS A 262 -3.46 -0.84 10.97
C LYS A 262 -4.21 -0.27 9.75
N PRO A 263 -5.38 -0.83 9.36
CA PRO A 263 -6.11 -0.41 8.15
C PRO A 263 -6.37 1.09 8.08
N ASP A 264 -6.82 1.71 9.17
CA ASP A 264 -7.12 3.15 9.22
C ASP A 264 -5.87 4.01 8.98
N SER A 265 -4.73 3.59 9.53
CA SER A 265 -3.46 4.30 9.32
C SER A 265 -2.98 4.16 7.88
N VAL A 266 -3.13 2.98 7.28
CA VAL A 266 -2.82 2.77 5.85
C VAL A 266 -3.73 3.63 4.98
N ALA A 267 -5.04 3.62 5.22
CA ALA A 267 -6.00 4.43 4.47
C ALA A 267 -5.71 5.93 4.58
N LEU A 268 -5.42 6.44 5.78
CA LEU A 268 -5.04 7.84 5.99
C LEU A 268 -3.79 8.23 5.19
N LEU A 269 -2.75 7.38 5.22
CA LEU A 269 -1.52 7.65 4.45
C LEU A 269 -1.78 7.60 2.95
N LEU A 270 -2.58 6.65 2.47
CA LEU A 270 -2.97 6.59 1.05
C LEU A 270 -3.75 7.85 0.65
N THR A 271 -4.74 8.30 1.44
CA THR A 271 -5.46 9.56 1.16
C THR A 271 -4.50 10.75 1.08
N ARG A 272 -3.50 10.84 1.96
CA ARG A 272 -2.45 11.89 1.87
C ARG A 272 -1.59 11.78 0.62
N THR A 273 -1.34 10.57 0.11
CA THR A 273 -0.63 10.41 -1.17
C THR A 273 -1.44 10.88 -2.37
N GLY A 274 -2.78 10.87 -2.27
CA GLY A 274 -3.67 11.38 -3.30
C GLY A 274 -3.90 12.89 -3.28
N GLN A 275 -3.38 13.60 -2.29
CA GLN A 275 -3.39 15.06 -2.23
C GLN A 275 -2.17 15.64 -2.96
#